data_AF-A0A7T8REL2-F1
#
_entry.id   AF-A0A7T8REL2-F1
#
_cell.length_a   1.000
_cell.length_b   1.000
_cell.length_c   1.000
_cell.angle_alpha   90.00
_cell.angle_beta   90.00
_cell.angle_gamma   90.00
#
_symmetry.space_group_name_H-M   'P 1'
#
loop_
_entity.id
_entity.type
_entity.pdbx_description
1 polymer ?
#
loop_
_entity_poly.entity_id
_entity_poly.type
_entity_poly.pdbx_seq_one_letter_code
_entity_poly.pdbx_strand_id
1 'polypeptide(L)'
;MALPENYNRLFIPRTKAPTDNRLKTLNSKGVGILLAAGGIYNGNIDGFRDTAEKLGGDAPAGYKQVMDNKGLLILGASVAAGLTMGRMKFPELEELEQFGAKGTYTSRPFDPDKAGGPVEHLTTEGVNITYEGIAIVEKHISRFDPDPGNEFMVSRLKKIASGELLPEQVDLNYYIHECREYQRYCNLGWETGRPSDNQEAYDLWNNTHTSTLEDYRIAGNDLYHPDAPSW
;
A
#
# COMPACT_ATOMS: atom_id res chain seq x y z
N MET A 1 28.92 12.50 -62.16
CA MET A 1 28.50 13.13 -60.88
C MET A 1 28.94 12.19 -59.77
N ALA A 2 29.97 12.57 -59.02
CA ALA A 2 30.52 11.76 -57.94
C ALA A 2 29.90 12.17 -56.60
N LEU A 3 29.52 11.19 -55.79
CA LEU A 3 28.95 11.40 -54.46
C LEU A 3 30.04 11.88 -53.48
N PRO A 4 29.70 12.73 -52.48
CA PRO A 4 30.68 13.44 -51.65
C PRO A 4 31.43 12.56 -50.64
N GLU A 5 32.66 12.97 -50.31
CA GLU A 5 33.75 12.28 -49.59
C GLU A 5 33.50 11.79 -48.15
N ASN A 6 32.26 11.76 -47.65
CA ASN A 6 32.00 11.52 -46.22
C ASN A 6 31.31 10.18 -45.89
N TYR A 7 31.35 9.20 -46.79
CA TYR A 7 30.75 7.87 -46.55
C TYR A 7 31.58 6.98 -45.59
N ASN A 8 32.88 7.23 -45.43
CA ASN A 8 33.78 6.35 -44.66
C ASN A 8 33.90 6.70 -43.15
N ARG A 9 33.16 7.68 -42.62
CA ARG A 9 33.16 7.98 -41.18
C ARG A 9 32.25 7.09 -40.32
N LEU A 10 31.52 6.16 -40.92
CA LEU A 10 30.65 5.23 -40.21
C LEU A 10 31.38 4.05 -39.54
N PHE A 11 32.69 3.89 -39.76
CA PHE A 11 33.46 2.74 -39.23
C PHE A 11 34.78 3.11 -38.54
N ILE A 12 34.89 4.31 -37.93
CA ILE A 12 36.00 4.61 -37.01
C ILE A 12 35.55 4.23 -35.59
N PRO A 13 36.19 3.25 -34.91
CA PRO A 13 35.90 2.99 -33.50
C PRO A 13 36.19 4.25 -32.70
N ARG A 14 35.19 4.76 -31.97
CA ARG A 14 35.42 5.87 -31.04
C ARG A 14 36.44 5.44 -29.99
N THR A 15 37.51 6.22 -29.88
CA THR A 15 38.53 6.11 -28.85
C THR A 15 37.90 6.10 -27.45
N LYS A 16 38.38 5.18 -26.59
CA LYS A 16 37.97 5.08 -25.18
C LYS A 16 38.17 6.42 -24.48
N ALA A 17 37.07 7.08 -24.13
CA ALA A 17 37.06 8.22 -23.22
C ALA A 17 37.19 7.75 -21.76
N PRO A 18 37.66 8.59 -20.83
CA PRO A 18 38.12 8.19 -19.51
C PRO A 18 36.99 7.61 -18.68
N THR A 19 37.28 6.53 -17.96
CA THR A 19 36.41 5.97 -16.92
C THR A 19 36.31 6.96 -15.76
N ASP A 20 35.26 7.79 -15.71
CA ASP A 20 34.91 8.47 -14.46
C ASP A 20 33.41 8.85 -14.34
N ASN A 21 32.87 8.60 -13.14
CA ASN A 21 31.63 9.13 -12.56
C ASN A 21 30.23 8.78 -13.13
N ARG A 22 29.97 7.54 -13.56
CA ARG A 22 28.59 7.04 -13.74
C ARG A 22 28.02 6.19 -12.60
N LEU A 23 28.86 5.78 -11.64
CA LEU A 23 28.44 4.91 -10.54
C LEU A 23 28.07 5.68 -9.25
N LYS A 24 28.49 6.95 -9.11
CA LYS A 24 28.18 7.79 -7.93
C LYS A 24 26.69 8.05 -7.73
N THR A 25 25.88 7.94 -8.78
CA THR A 25 24.41 8.10 -8.70
C THR A 25 23.73 6.82 -8.21
N LEU A 26 24.30 5.65 -8.50
CA LEU A 26 23.71 4.34 -8.18
C LEU A 26 24.07 3.82 -6.79
N ASN A 27 25.09 4.40 -6.14
CA ASN A 27 25.54 4.01 -4.81
C ASN A 27 25.17 5.05 -3.74
N SER A 28 24.08 5.78 -3.97
CA SER A 28 23.57 6.82 -3.07
C SER A 28 22.62 6.25 -2.02
N LYS A 29 22.43 7.01 -0.94
CA LYS A 29 21.50 6.67 0.15
C LYS A 29 20.07 6.40 -0.34
N GLY A 30 19.59 7.18 -1.30
CA GLY A 30 18.27 6.99 -1.90
C GLY A 30 18.12 5.67 -2.64
N VAL A 31 19.17 5.21 -3.33
CA VAL A 31 19.16 3.88 -3.98
C VAL A 31 19.13 2.75 -2.95
N GLY A 32 19.85 2.92 -1.83
CA GLY A 32 19.78 2.00 -0.69
C GLY A 32 18.37 1.82 -0.13
N ILE A 33 17.66 2.93 0.05
CA ILE A 33 16.26 2.95 0.52
C ILE A 33 15.34 2.22 -0.47
N LEU A 34 15.50 2.47 -1.77
CA LEU A 34 14.70 1.79 -2.82
C LEU A 34 14.96 0.29 -2.86
N LEU A 35 16.21 -0.14 -2.67
CA LEU A 35 16.57 -1.55 -2.60
C LEU A 35 15.95 -2.23 -1.37
N ALA A 36 15.91 -1.56 -0.22
CA ALA A 36 15.22 -2.08 0.97
C ALA A 36 13.73 -2.26 0.70
N ALA A 37 13.09 -1.26 0.10
CA ALA A 37 11.68 -1.35 -0.29
C ALA A 37 11.43 -2.51 -1.30
N GLY A 38 12.29 -2.65 -2.32
CA GLY A 38 12.19 -3.75 -3.29
C GLY A 38 12.39 -5.14 -2.68
N GLY A 39 13.31 -5.28 -1.73
CA GLY A 39 13.57 -6.53 -1.01
C GLY A 39 12.39 -6.96 -0.13
N ILE A 40 11.75 -6.01 0.56
CA ILE A 40 10.52 -6.24 1.32
C ILE A 40 9.37 -6.63 0.38
N TYR A 41 9.16 -5.85 -0.70
CA TYR A 41 8.07 -6.07 -1.67
C TYR A 41 8.16 -7.44 -2.35
N ASN A 42 9.36 -7.87 -2.75
CA ASN A 42 9.57 -9.12 -3.45
C ASN A 42 9.80 -10.32 -2.50
N GLY A 43 9.72 -10.13 -1.18
CA GLY A 43 10.03 -11.17 -0.18
C GLY A 43 11.47 -11.69 -0.26
N ASN A 44 12.39 -10.93 -0.87
CA ASN A 44 13.79 -11.30 -1.10
C ASN A 44 14.72 -10.27 -0.43
N ILE A 45 14.67 -10.22 0.89
CA ILE A 45 15.45 -9.25 1.68
C ILE A 45 16.95 -9.47 1.46
N ASP A 46 17.42 -10.71 1.55
CA ASP A 46 18.86 -11.02 1.49
C ASP A 46 19.48 -10.69 0.13
N GLY A 47 18.79 -10.98 -0.99
CA GLY A 47 19.30 -10.68 -2.33
C GLY A 47 19.39 -9.18 -2.63
N PHE A 48 18.44 -8.40 -2.12
CA PHE A 48 18.46 -6.95 -2.26
C PHE A 48 19.45 -6.27 -1.30
N ARG A 49 19.67 -6.84 -0.10
CA ARG A 49 20.74 -6.43 0.82
C ARG A 49 22.12 -6.61 0.19
N ASP A 50 22.40 -7.80 -0.36
CA ASP A 50 23.64 -8.10 -1.06
C ASP A 50 23.87 -7.16 -2.26
N THR A 51 22.80 -6.78 -2.96
CA THR A 51 22.88 -5.78 -4.03
C THR A 51 23.25 -4.40 -3.52
N ALA A 52 22.68 -3.94 -2.40
CA ALA A 52 23.03 -2.66 -1.78
C ALA A 52 24.49 -2.64 -1.29
N GLU A 53 24.95 -3.74 -0.70
CA GLU A 53 26.35 -3.93 -0.26
C GLU A 53 27.34 -3.88 -1.44
N LYS A 54 27.01 -4.56 -2.55
CA LYS A 54 27.83 -4.57 -3.77
C LYS A 54 27.90 -3.21 -4.47
N LEU A 55 26.84 -2.41 -4.41
CA LEU A 55 26.83 -1.04 -4.93
C LEU A 55 27.75 -0.12 -4.10
N GLY A 56 27.91 -0.39 -2.80
CA GLY A 56 28.78 0.36 -1.91
C GLY A 56 28.31 1.82 -1.72
N GLY A 57 29.23 2.73 -1.38
CA GLY A 57 28.88 4.13 -1.13
C GLY A 57 27.92 4.28 0.06
N ASP A 58 26.90 5.11 -0.09
CA ASP A 58 25.87 5.35 0.94
C ASP A 58 24.65 4.42 0.81
N ALA A 59 24.61 3.57 -0.23
CA ALA A 59 23.49 2.65 -0.44
C ALA A 59 23.32 1.62 0.71
N PRO A 60 24.36 1.00 1.27
CA PRO A 60 24.20 0.12 2.44
C PRO A 60 23.62 0.85 3.65
N ALA A 61 24.03 2.11 3.88
CA ALA A 61 23.54 2.92 4.99
C ALA A 61 22.06 3.29 4.81
N GLY A 62 21.65 3.66 3.60
CA GLY A 62 20.24 3.91 3.26
C GLY A 62 19.37 2.65 3.39
N TYR A 63 19.89 1.51 2.95
CA TYR A 63 19.22 0.21 3.09
C TYR A 63 19.04 -0.15 4.58
N LYS A 64 20.11 -0.09 5.36
CA LYS A 64 20.11 -0.38 6.81
C LYS A 64 19.20 0.57 7.59
N GLN A 65 19.14 1.84 7.21
CA GLN A 65 18.24 2.81 7.85
C GLN A 65 16.76 2.37 7.75
N VAL A 66 16.34 1.80 6.62
CA VAL A 66 14.97 1.28 6.46
C VAL A 66 14.78 0.00 7.27
N MET A 67 15.74 -0.94 7.19
CA MET A 67 15.59 -2.25 7.82
C MET A 67 15.72 -2.25 9.35
N ASP A 68 16.57 -1.38 9.91
CA ASP A 68 16.78 -1.28 11.37
C ASP A 68 15.70 -0.45 12.06
N ASN A 69 15.00 0.40 11.30
CA ASN A 69 13.94 1.22 11.84
C ASN A 69 12.65 0.40 11.83
N LYS A 70 12.34 -0.23 12.98
CA LYS A 70 11.21 -1.15 13.18
C LYS A 70 9.81 -0.56 12.89
N GLY A 71 9.72 0.70 12.49
CA GLY A 71 8.47 1.37 12.11
C GLY A 71 8.54 2.27 10.87
N LEU A 72 9.69 2.37 10.16
CA LEU A 72 9.79 3.26 8.99
C LEU A 72 9.73 2.48 7.68
N LEU A 73 8.51 2.26 7.20
CA LEU A 73 8.25 1.85 5.82
C LEU A 73 8.42 3.08 4.91
N ILE A 74 9.58 3.21 4.25
CA ILE A 74 9.69 4.15 3.12
C ILE A 74 9.04 3.49 1.91
N LEU A 75 7.73 3.71 1.75
CA LEU A 75 7.00 3.36 0.56
C LEU A 75 7.44 4.26 -0.60
N GLY A 76 7.78 3.62 -1.71
CA GLY A 76 8.42 4.24 -2.85
C GLY A 76 7.63 5.43 -3.40
N ALA A 77 8.34 6.55 -3.59
CA ALA A 77 7.92 7.55 -4.55
C ALA A 77 7.98 6.91 -5.94
N SER A 78 6.81 6.52 -6.49
CA SER A 78 6.66 6.21 -7.91
C SER A 78 6.86 7.49 -8.70
N VAL A 79 8.12 7.85 -8.95
CA VAL A 79 8.44 8.78 -10.03
C VAL A 79 8.78 7.94 -11.25
N ALA A 80 7.73 7.45 -11.92
CA ALA A 80 7.79 7.26 -13.35
C ALA A 80 7.86 8.64 -14.00
N ALA A 81 9.02 9.30 -13.92
CA ALA A 81 9.30 10.49 -14.72
C ALA A 81 10.74 10.45 -15.19
N GLY A 82 10.92 10.33 -16.51
CA GLY A 82 12.16 10.78 -17.15
C GLY A 82 12.87 9.81 -18.08
N LEU A 83 12.18 9.26 -19.09
CA LEU A 83 12.85 9.01 -20.39
C LEU A 83 12.94 10.29 -21.24
N THR A 84 12.60 11.46 -20.67
CA THR A 84 12.60 12.74 -21.40
C THR A 84 13.31 13.82 -20.60
N MET A 85 14.50 14.16 -21.10
CA MET A 85 15.09 15.50 -21.16
C MET A 85 15.12 16.40 -19.92
N GLY A 86 16.35 16.74 -19.51
CA GLY A 86 16.67 18.11 -19.09
C GLY A 86 16.97 18.30 -17.61
N ARG A 87 18.20 18.77 -17.35
CA ARG A 87 18.71 19.32 -16.09
C ARG A 87 17.64 19.97 -15.20
N MET A 88 17.31 19.36 -14.07
CA MET A 88 16.81 20.08 -12.90
C MET A 88 17.71 19.78 -11.71
N LYS A 89 18.15 20.85 -11.05
CA LYS A 89 18.79 20.80 -9.74
C LYS A 89 17.69 20.55 -8.71
N PHE A 90 17.82 19.53 -7.88
CA PHE A 90 16.96 19.31 -6.73
C PHE A 90 17.37 20.30 -5.62
N PRO A 91 16.46 21.15 -5.11
CA PRO A 91 16.65 21.77 -3.81
C PRO A 91 16.56 20.69 -2.73
N GLU A 92 17.22 20.95 -1.60
CA GLU A 92 17.46 20.06 -0.48
C GLU A 92 16.23 19.35 0.10
N LEU A 93 16.54 18.16 0.63
CA LEU A 93 15.72 17.21 1.37
C LEU A 93 15.29 17.76 2.75
N GLU A 94 14.53 18.86 2.78
CA GLU A 94 14.06 19.47 4.04
C GLU A 94 12.52 19.43 4.23
N GLU A 95 11.75 18.96 3.25
CA GLU A 95 10.29 18.74 3.39
C GLU A 95 9.91 17.27 3.14
N LEU A 96 10.46 16.37 3.97
CA LEU A 96 10.01 14.98 4.06
C LEU A 96 9.39 14.68 5.43
N GLU A 97 8.87 15.70 6.09
CA GLU A 97 7.92 15.52 7.18
C GLU A 97 6.51 15.42 6.57
N GLN A 98 5.80 14.35 6.93
CA GLN A 98 4.33 14.28 6.88
C GLN A 98 3.68 13.87 5.54
N PHE A 99 3.98 12.66 5.05
CA PHE A 99 3.03 11.92 4.21
C PHE A 99 2.78 10.55 4.83
N GLY A 100 1.54 10.32 5.30
CA GLY A 100 1.09 8.99 5.75
C GLY A 100 1.31 7.93 4.67
N ALA A 101 1.51 6.68 5.09
CA ALA A 101 1.69 5.55 4.20
C ALA A 101 0.53 5.47 3.18
N LYS A 102 0.83 5.34 1.89
CA LYS A 102 -0.20 4.97 0.91
C LYS A 102 -0.39 3.46 0.96
N GLY A 103 -1.63 2.99 1.05
CA GLY A 103 -1.98 1.59 0.87
C GLY A 103 -1.39 1.05 -0.42
N THR A 104 -0.71 -0.09 -0.37
CA THR A 104 0.01 -0.67 -1.52
C THR A 104 -0.97 -1.16 -2.60
N TYR A 105 -2.15 -1.63 -2.19
CA TYR A 105 -3.20 -2.11 -3.08
C TYR A 105 -4.21 -1.01 -3.44
N THR A 106 -4.66 -0.24 -2.45
CA THR A 106 -5.73 0.75 -2.61
C THR A 106 -5.23 2.13 -3.03
N SER A 107 -3.92 2.39 -2.90
CA SER A 107 -3.31 3.73 -3.04
C SER A 107 -3.87 4.80 -2.09
N ARG A 108 -4.74 4.43 -1.14
CA ARG A 108 -5.34 5.36 -0.18
C ARG A 108 -4.32 5.76 0.89
N PRO A 109 -4.17 7.05 1.20
CA PRO A 109 -3.28 7.47 2.29
C PRO A 109 -3.87 7.07 3.64
N PHE A 110 -3.03 6.53 4.53
CA PHE A 110 -3.37 6.21 5.91
C PHE A 110 -2.14 6.30 6.82
N ASP A 111 -2.38 6.39 8.13
CA ASP A 111 -1.34 6.36 9.16
C ASP A 111 -1.22 4.93 9.73
N PRO A 112 -0.11 4.21 9.48
CA PRO A 112 0.05 2.83 9.94
C PRO A 112 0.14 2.73 11.47
N ASP A 113 0.61 3.77 12.16
CA ASP A 113 0.70 3.79 13.63
C ASP A 113 -0.69 3.95 14.28
N LYS A 114 -1.67 4.41 13.51
CA LYS A 114 -3.08 4.57 13.91
C LYS A 114 -4.02 3.55 13.27
N ALA A 115 -3.48 2.49 12.69
CA ALA A 115 -4.26 1.45 12.00
C ALA A 115 -4.87 0.39 12.94
N GLY A 116 -4.60 0.45 14.25
CA GLY A 116 -5.08 -0.56 15.20
C GLY A 116 -4.39 -1.91 15.08
N GLY A 117 -3.17 -1.94 14.54
CA GLY A 117 -2.35 -3.13 14.34
C GLY A 117 -1.61 -3.10 13.00
N PRO A 118 -0.62 -3.98 12.79
CA PRO A 118 0.10 -4.07 11.52
C PRO A 118 -0.85 -4.47 10.38
N VAL A 119 -0.52 -4.06 9.15
CA VAL A 119 -1.14 -4.62 7.95
C VAL A 119 -0.55 -6.02 7.72
N GLU A 120 -1.42 -6.99 7.47
CA GLU A 120 -1.08 -8.39 7.25
C GLU A 120 -1.42 -8.82 5.81
N HIS A 121 -1.04 -10.03 5.41
CA HIS A 121 -1.35 -10.57 4.08
C HIS A 121 -2.38 -11.69 4.23
N LEU A 122 -3.63 -11.31 4.48
CA LEU A 122 -4.73 -12.22 4.77
C LEU A 122 -5.47 -12.65 3.48
N THR A 123 -6.40 -13.59 3.64
CA THR A 123 -7.28 -14.09 2.58
C THR A 123 -8.71 -14.18 3.09
N THR A 124 -9.66 -14.03 2.17
CA THR A 124 -11.09 -14.24 2.45
C THR A 124 -11.55 -15.65 2.06
N GLU A 125 -10.67 -16.43 1.44
CA GLU A 125 -10.95 -17.82 1.04
C GLU A 125 -11.19 -18.71 2.26
N GLY A 126 -12.25 -19.53 2.19
CA GLY A 126 -12.60 -20.48 3.25
C GLY A 126 -13.23 -19.85 4.50
N VAL A 127 -13.51 -18.55 4.49
CA VAL A 127 -14.26 -17.88 5.56
C VAL A 127 -15.66 -18.47 5.65
N ASN A 128 -16.08 -18.82 6.87
CA ASN A 128 -17.43 -19.27 7.17
C ASN A 128 -18.23 -18.14 7.80
N ILE A 129 -19.35 -17.76 7.17
CA ILE A 129 -20.23 -16.71 7.68
C ILE A 129 -21.11 -17.30 8.79
N THR A 130 -20.97 -16.77 10.00
CA THR A 130 -21.67 -17.21 11.21
C THR A 130 -22.49 -16.07 11.84
N TYR A 131 -23.53 -16.41 12.60
CA TYR A 131 -24.33 -15.41 13.31
C TYR A 131 -23.52 -14.63 14.35
N GLU A 132 -22.53 -15.25 14.98
CA GLU A 132 -21.62 -14.59 15.92
C GLU A 132 -20.81 -13.50 15.23
N GLY A 133 -20.25 -13.77 14.05
CA GLY A 133 -19.54 -12.73 13.30
C GLY A 133 -20.49 -11.70 12.68
N ILE A 134 -21.72 -12.08 12.30
CA ILE A 134 -22.73 -11.10 11.85
C ILE A 134 -23.04 -10.10 12.97
N ALA A 135 -23.12 -10.55 14.22
CA ALA A 135 -23.29 -9.65 15.37
C ALA A 135 -22.10 -8.68 15.54
N ILE A 136 -20.88 -9.10 15.19
CA ILE A 136 -19.71 -8.21 15.14
C ILE A 136 -19.86 -7.17 14.04
N VAL A 137 -20.26 -7.58 12.83
CA VAL A 137 -20.54 -6.67 11.71
C VAL A 137 -21.59 -5.64 12.10
N GLU A 138 -22.74 -6.07 12.63
CA GLU A 138 -23.82 -5.20 13.07
C GLU A 138 -23.36 -4.22 14.16
N LYS A 139 -22.57 -4.69 15.14
CA LYS A 139 -21.99 -3.82 16.17
C LYS A 139 -21.05 -2.79 15.57
N HIS A 140 -20.22 -3.17 14.61
CA HIS A 140 -19.28 -2.25 13.96
C HIS A 140 -20.01 -1.15 13.19
N ILE A 141 -20.95 -1.51 12.31
CA ILE A 141 -21.67 -0.54 11.47
C ILE A 141 -22.63 0.35 12.27
N SER A 142 -23.09 -0.10 13.45
CA SER A 142 -24.00 0.69 14.31
C SER A 142 -23.45 2.04 14.78
N ARG A 143 -22.13 2.26 14.65
CA ARG A 143 -21.48 3.54 14.99
C ARG A 143 -21.65 4.62 13.91
N PHE A 144 -22.12 4.25 12.72
CA PHE A 144 -22.31 5.13 11.58
C PHE A 144 -23.79 5.45 11.37
N ASP A 145 -24.06 6.45 10.55
CA ASP A 145 -25.44 6.75 10.14
C ASP A 145 -26.00 5.57 9.32
N PRO A 146 -27.33 5.33 9.37
CA PRO A 146 -27.95 4.25 8.61
C PRO A 146 -27.61 4.34 7.12
N ASP A 147 -27.20 3.21 6.55
CA ASP A 147 -26.82 3.08 5.15
C ASP A 147 -27.55 1.88 4.51
N PRO A 148 -28.29 2.06 3.41
CA PRO A 148 -29.07 0.99 2.79
C PRO A 148 -28.20 -0.11 2.19
N GLY A 149 -26.95 0.19 1.79
CA GLY A 149 -25.99 -0.79 1.32
C GLY A 149 -25.57 -1.75 2.44
N ASN A 150 -25.28 -1.21 3.63
CA ASN A 150 -24.95 -2.00 4.82
C ASN A 150 -26.11 -2.89 5.25
N GLU A 151 -27.34 -2.35 5.27
CA GLU A 151 -28.54 -3.13 5.58
C GLU A 151 -28.75 -4.29 4.59
N PHE A 152 -28.54 -4.02 3.30
CA PHE A 152 -28.61 -5.03 2.24
C PHE A 152 -27.58 -6.14 2.44
N MET A 153 -26.31 -5.78 2.70
CA MET A 153 -25.24 -6.75 2.93
C MET A 153 -25.51 -7.60 4.18
N VAL A 154 -25.93 -7.00 5.31
CA VAL A 154 -26.29 -7.74 6.52
C VAL A 154 -27.44 -8.72 6.27
N SER A 155 -28.45 -8.32 5.50
CA SER A 155 -29.55 -9.21 5.11
C SER A 155 -29.06 -10.42 4.30
N ARG A 156 -28.14 -10.21 3.35
CA ARG A 156 -27.49 -11.30 2.60
C ARG A 156 -26.71 -12.23 3.52
N LEU A 157 -25.88 -11.69 4.41
CA LEU A 157 -25.09 -12.48 5.37
C LEU A 157 -25.99 -13.39 6.23
N LYS A 158 -27.14 -12.88 6.70
CA LYS A 158 -28.11 -13.67 7.48
C LYS A 158 -28.71 -14.83 6.70
N LYS A 159 -29.03 -14.62 5.41
CA LYS A 159 -29.51 -15.69 4.51
C LYS A 159 -28.43 -16.73 4.21
N ILE A 160 -27.16 -16.30 4.14
CA ILE A 160 -26.03 -17.22 3.98
C ILE A 160 -25.87 -18.07 5.25
N ALA A 161 -25.89 -17.44 6.43
CA ALA A 161 -25.78 -18.13 7.70
C ALA A 161 -26.93 -19.13 7.96
N SER A 162 -28.14 -18.87 7.44
CA SER A 162 -29.27 -19.82 7.50
C SER A 162 -29.24 -20.90 6.41
N GLY A 163 -28.32 -20.82 5.45
CA GLY A 163 -28.25 -21.74 4.30
C GLY A 163 -29.28 -21.48 3.20
N GLU A 164 -29.99 -20.34 3.25
CA GLU A 164 -30.95 -19.92 2.21
C GLU A 164 -30.25 -19.37 0.96
N LEU A 165 -29.02 -18.88 1.10
CA LEU A 165 -28.21 -18.30 0.03
C LEU A 165 -26.79 -18.87 0.06
N LEU A 166 -26.21 -19.16 -1.10
CA LEU A 166 -24.80 -19.50 -1.19
C LEU A 166 -23.95 -18.22 -1.16
N PRO A 167 -22.82 -18.19 -0.45
CA PRO A 167 -21.97 -17.02 -0.39
C PRO A 167 -21.32 -16.72 -1.74
N GLU A 168 -21.31 -15.45 -2.12
CA GLU A 168 -20.48 -14.93 -3.20
C GLU A 168 -19.21 -14.28 -2.63
N GLN A 169 -18.22 -14.04 -3.49
CA GLN A 169 -16.95 -13.43 -3.07
C GLN A 169 -17.15 -12.08 -2.37
N VAL A 170 -18.12 -11.28 -2.83
CA VAL A 170 -18.45 -9.97 -2.24
C VAL A 170 -19.01 -10.10 -0.81
N ASP A 171 -19.77 -11.16 -0.52
CA ASP A 171 -20.30 -11.41 0.83
C ASP A 171 -19.16 -11.78 1.79
N LEU A 172 -18.21 -12.60 1.32
CA LEU A 172 -17.01 -12.98 2.08
C LEU A 172 -16.12 -11.77 2.35
N ASN A 173 -15.90 -10.94 1.33
CA ASN A 173 -15.11 -9.71 1.42
C ASN A 173 -15.72 -8.76 2.46
N TYR A 174 -17.01 -8.44 2.33
CA TYR A 174 -17.71 -7.56 3.26
C TYR A 174 -17.64 -8.10 4.70
N TYR A 175 -18.03 -9.35 4.90
CA TYR A 175 -18.08 -9.95 6.24
C TYR A 175 -16.73 -9.90 6.96
N ILE A 176 -15.66 -10.33 6.30
CA ILE A 176 -14.35 -10.42 6.93
C ILE A 176 -13.69 -9.04 7.07
N HIS A 177 -13.95 -8.14 6.13
CA HIS A 177 -13.52 -6.74 6.19
C HIS A 177 -14.13 -6.06 7.42
N GLU A 178 -15.46 -6.07 7.55
CA GLU A 178 -16.14 -5.41 8.67
C GLU A 178 -15.72 -5.99 10.03
N CYS A 179 -15.53 -7.32 10.13
CA CYS A 179 -15.03 -7.95 11.36
C CYS A 179 -13.59 -7.54 11.70
N ARG A 180 -12.70 -7.49 10.71
CA ARG A 180 -11.28 -7.12 10.91
C ARG A 180 -11.13 -5.63 11.22
N GLU A 181 -11.90 -4.78 10.56
CA GLU A 181 -11.93 -3.35 10.84
C GLU A 181 -12.43 -3.11 12.27
N TYR A 182 -13.48 -3.82 12.71
CA TYR A 182 -13.94 -3.77 14.10
C TYR A 182 -12.84 -4.13 15.10
N GLN A 183 -12.08 -5.20 14.86
CA GLN A 183 -10.97 -5.58 15.73
C GLN A 183 -9.90 -4.47 15.82
N ARG A 184 -9.61 -3.78 14.72
CA ARG A 184 -8.68 -2.63 14.71
C ARG A 184 -9.23 -1.47 15.53
N TYR A 185 -10.52 -1.18 15.43
CA TYR A 185 -11.20 -0.22 16.31
C TYR A 185 -11.07 -0.60 17.79
N CYS A 186 -11.29 -1.86 18.15
CA CYS A 186 -11.11 -2.36 19.52
C CYS A 186 -9.67 -2.16 20.03
N ASN A 187 -8.67 -2.44 19.19
CA ASN A 187 -7.26 -2.26 19.55
C ASN A 187 -6.90 -0.79 19.83
N LEU A 188 -7.66 0.15 19.26
CA LEU A 188 -7.53 1.60 19.49
C LEU A 188 -8.42 2.12 20.63
N GLY A 189 -9.13 1.24 21.35
CA GLY A 189 -10.02 1.61 22.45
C GLY A 189 -11.44 2.03 22.04
N TRP A 190 -11.82 1.83 20.76
CA TRP A 190 -13.11 2.24 20.21
C TRP A 190 -14.06 1.05 19.98
N GLU A 191 -14.30 0.27 21.05
CA GLU A 191 -15.22 -0.87 21.01
C GLU A 191 -16.67 -0.43 20.68
N THR A 192 -17.05 0.78 21.10
CA THR A 192 -18.35 1.39 20.86
C THR A 192 -18.21 2.87 20.49
N GLY A 193 -19.12 3.38 19.68
CA GLY A 193 -19.16 4.80 19.30
C GLY A 193 -18.00 5.22 18.39
N ARG A 194 -17.77 6.53 18.33
CA ARG A 194 -16.70 7.18 17.56
C ARG A 194 -16.28 8.48 18.25
N PRO A 195 -15.11 9.05 17.92
CA PRO A 195 -14.73 10.38 18.39
C PRO A 195 -15.83 11.41 18.15
N SER A 196 -15.99 12.35 19.08
CA SER A 196 -16.97 13.43 18.94
C SER A 196 -16.54 14.48 17.91
N ASP A 197 -15.23 14.62 17.70
CA ASP A 197 -14.68 15.45 16.64
C ASP A 197 -14.77 14.70 15.30
N ASN A 198 -15.27 15.38 14.28
CA ASN A 198 -15.52 14.78 12.97
C ASN A 198 -14.23 14.41 12.23
N GLN A 199 -13.16 15.20 12.40
CA GLN A 199 -11.88 14.91 11.76
C GLN A 199 -11.22 13.71 12.43
N GLU A 200 -11.23 13.64 13.76
CA GLU A 200 -10.71 12.48 14.49
C GLU A 200 -11.50 11.20 14.16
N ALA A 201 -12.82 11.30 14.03
CA ALA A 201 -13.67 10.18 13.63
C ALA A 201 -13.37 9.72 12.19
N TYR A 202 -13.15 10.66 11.28
CA TYR A 202 -12.73 10.37 9.91
C TYR A 202 -11.35 9.72 9.87
N ASP A 203 -10.38 10.24 10.63
CA ASP A 203 -9.02 9.69 10.66
C ASP A 203 -9.00 8.27 11.22
N LEU A 204 -9.73 8.03 12.31
CA LEU A 204 -9.90 6.69 12.89
C LEU A 204 -10.47 5.72 11.84
N TRP A 205 -11.57 6.11 11.18
CA TRP A 205 -12.17 5.31 10.11
C TRP A 205 -11.19 5.11 8.96
N ASN A 206 -10.61 6.16 8.41
CA ASN A 206 -9.76 6.08 7.23
C ASN A 206 -8.55 5.16 7.48
N ASN A 207 -7.92 5.25 8.66
CA ASN A 207 -6.75 4.45 8.98
C ASN A 207 -7.08 2.97 9.17
N THR A 208 -8.14 2.65 9.92
CA THR A 208 -8.57 1.27 10.16
C THR A 208 -9.21 0.64 8.92
N HIS A 209 -10.03 1.40 8.19
CA HIS A 209 -10.67 0.97 6.95
C HIS A 209 -9.64 0.71 5.85
N THR A 210 -8.72 1.65 5.60
CA THR A 210 -7.67 1.47 4.58
C THR A 210 -6.77 0.30 4.91
N SER A 211 -6.29 0.18 6.16
CA SER A 211 -5.43 -0.94 6.55
C SER A 211 -6.12 -2.30 6.43
N THR A 212 -7.44 -2.37 6.62
CA THR A 212 -8.21 -3.61 6.42
C THR A 212 -8.38 -3.96 4.94
N LEU A 213 -8.60 -2.98 4.06
CA LEU A 213 -8.59 -3.21 2.62
C LEU A 213 -7.24 -3.77 2.16
N GLU A 214 -6.14 -3.25 2.72
CA GLU A 214 -4.79 -3.74 2.47
C GLU A 214 -4.57 -5.17 2.98
N ASP A 215 -5.13 -5.53 4.16
CA ASP A 215 -5.00 -6.88 4.73
C ASP A 215 -5.42 -7.96 3.72
N TYR A 216 -6.54 -7.73 3.06
CA TYR A 216 -7.16 -8.70 2.14
C TYR A 216 -6.84 -8.42 0.66
N ARG A 217 -6.17 -7.31 0.34
CA ARG A 217 -5.94 -6.85 -1.04
C ARG A 217 -7.25 -6.73 -1.82
N ILE A 218 -8.22 -6.07 -1.20
CA ILE A 218 -9.54 -5.79 -1.78
C ILE A 218 -9.73 -4.28 -1.96
N ALA A 219 -10.50 -3.87 -2.96
CA ALA A 219 -10.80 -2.48 -3.22
C ALA A 219 -12.18 -2.13 -2.65
N GLY A 220 -12.45 -0.83 -2.44
CA GLY A 220 -13.72 -0.40 -1.84
C GLY A 220 -14.96 -0.79 -2.66
N ASN A 221 -14.82 -0.91 -3.99
CA ASN A 221 -15.86 -1.41 -4.88
C ASN A 221 -16.12 -2.92 -4.76
N ASP A 222 -15.27 -3.66 -4.03
CA ASP A 222 -15.40 -5.10 -3.82
C ASP A 222 -16.14 -5.43 -2.51
N LEU A 223 -16.63 -4.41 -1.79
CA LEU A 223 -17.32 -4.56 -0.50
C LEU A 223 -18.84 -4.66 -0.63
N TYR A 224 -19.46 -4.01 -1.62
CA TYR A 224 -20.91 -4.02 -1.78
C TYR A 224 -21.32 -4.83 -2.98
N HIS A 225 -22.32 -5.70 -2.79
CA HIS A 225 -22.91 -6.44 -3.89
C HIS A 225 -23.52 -5.46 -4.92
N PRO A 226 -23.47 -5.73 -6.24
CA PRO A 226 -23.97 -4.80 -7.26
C PRO A 226 -25.45 -4.40 -7.12
N ASP A 227 -26.27 -5.29 -6.54
CA ASP A 227 -27.69 -5.03 -6.25
C ASP A 227 -27.92 -4.22 -4.97
N ALA A 228 -26.87 -3.92 -4.20
CA ALA A 228 -26.99 -3.10 -3.00
C ALA A 228 -27.41 -1.67 -3.40
N PRO A 229 -28.43 -1.09 -2.76
CA PRO A 229 -28.83 0.27 -3.05
C PRO A 229 -27.71 1.25 -2.68
N SER A 230 -27.39 2.18 -3.57
CA SER A 230 -26.71 3.42 -3.20
C SER A 230 -27.76 4.47 -2.84
N TRP A 231 -27.34 5.49 -2.09
CA TRP A 231 -28.05 6.77 -2.06
C TRP A 231 -28.01 7.47 -3.42
#